data_AF-A0A6P0MCD7-F1
#
_entry.id   AF-A0A6P0MCD7-F1
#
_cell.length_a   1.000
_cell.length_b   1.000
_cell.length_c   1.000
_cell.angle_alpha   90.00
_cell.angle_beta   90.00
_cell.angle_gamma   90.00
#
_symmetry.space_group_name_H-M   'P 1'
#
loop_
_entity.id
_entity.type
_entity.pdbx_description
1 polymer ?
#
loop_
_entity_poly.entity_id
_entity_poly.type
_entity_poly.pdbx_seq_one_letter_code
_entity_poly.pdbx_strand_id
1 'polypeptide(L)'
;MNINGYVLDWVPEKSSYRLWRFDPCSSDPFPDTAMQSSGTWGSIGTGHELISLGSYAFDWVPENGGYRLWKFDPCSADPLPEKVVQSGAWSTIRTGHVLIPLGGYVLDWVPKKGGYRLWKFDPCSSDPLPGSPVQSGTWSSIRTGHVLIPLGSYILDWVPKNGGYRLWKFDPCSSDPLPGSPVQSGTWSSIRTGHVLIPLGSYVLDWVPDKGGYRLWKFDPCSSDPLPGSPVQSGTWSSIRTGHSLCPLG
;
A
#
# COMPACT_ATOMS: atom_id res chain seq x y z
N MET A 1 15.73 3.39 -6.47
CA MET A 1 14.65 3.49 -7.46
C MET A 1 13.36 3.12 -6.75
N ASN A 2 12.46 4.07 -6.53
CA ASN A 2 11.13 3.80 -5.99
C ASN A 2 10.17 3.97 -7.16
N ILE A 3 9.79 2.87 -7.78
CA ILE A 3 9.00 2.83 -9.00
C ILE A 3 7.58 2.50 -8.56
N ASN A 4 6.79 3.53 -8.23
CA ASN A 4 5.32 3.43 -8.27
C ASN A 4 4.88 4.31 -9.43
N GLY A 5 5.26 3.90 -10.64
CA GLY A 5 4.99 4.65 -11.87
C GLY A 5 3.53 4.53 -12.33
N TYR A 6 2.78 3.59 -11.76
CA TYR A 6 1.40 3.31 -12.12
C TYR A 6 0.51 3.21 -10.89
N VAL A 7 -0.77 3.47 -11.09
CA VAL A 7 -1.81 3.22 -10.10
C VAL A 7 -2.89 2.39 -10.75
N LEU A 8 -3.19 1.27 -10.10
CA LEU A 8 -4.30 0.41 -10.40
C LEU A 8 -5.48 0.84 -9.54
N ASP A 9 -6.54 1.35 -10.16
CA ASP A 9 -7.87 1.44 -9.54
C ASP A 9 -8.61 0.14 -9.80
N TRP A 10 -9.02 -0.51 -8.72
CA TRP A 10 -9.74 -1.76 -8.76
C TRP A 10 -11.03 -1.66 -7.97
N VAL A 11 -12.11 -2.18 -8.55
CA VAL A 11 -13.43 -2.27 -7.91
C VAL A 11 -13.71 -3.75 -7.62
N PRO A 12 -13.50 -4.23 -6.37
CA PRO A 12 -13.59 -5.65 -6.03
C PRO A 12 -14.93 -6.28 -6.39
N GLU A 13 -16.02 -5.59 -6.11
CA GLU A 13 -17.38 -6.08 -6.34
C GLU A 13 -17.68 -6.33 -7.82
N LYS A 14 -17.01 -5.61 -8.72
CA LYS A 14 -17.17 -5.75 -10.18
C LYS A 14 -16.03 -6.54 -10.81
N SER A 15 -15.01 -6.87 -10.03
CA SER A 15 -13.72 -7.40 -10.51
C SER A 15 -13.10 -6.55 -11.63
N SER A 16 -13.49 -5.27 -11.73
CA SER A 16 -13.07 -4.38 -12.82
C SER A 16 -11.88 -3.54 -12.40
N TYR A 17 -10.99 -3.24 -13.33
CA TYR A 17 -9.83 -2.39 -13.08
C TYR A 17 -9.66 -1.31 -14.15
N ARG A 18 -8.95 -0.26 -13.75
CA ARG A 18 -8.37 0.77 -14.61
C ARG A 18 -6.93 0.99 -14.18
N LEU A 19 -6.03 1.14 -15.14
CA LEU A 19 -4.62 1.41 -14.90
C LEU A 19 -4.26 2.77 -15.47
N TRP A 20 -3.61 3.62 -14.67
CA TRP A 20 -3.00 4.85 -15.16
C TRP A 20 -1.51 4.85 -14.87
N ARG A 21 -0.78 5.55 -15.73
CA ARG A 21 0.55 6.02 -15.38
C ARG A 21 0.40 7.25 -14.50
N PHE A 22 1.06 7.25 -13.35
CA PHE A 22 1.04 8.38 -12.44
C PHE A 22 1.94 9.51 -12.97
N ASP A 23 1.37 10.71 -13.09
CA ASP A 23 2.08 11.94 -13.40
C ASP A 23 1.76 13.01 -12.35
N PRO A 24 2.72 13.36 -11.45
CA PRO A 24 2.50 14.35 -10.40
C PRO A 24 2.42 15.79 -10.93
N CYS A 25 2.72 16.03 -12.21
CA CYS A 25 2.63 17.34 -12.84
C CYS A 25 1.28 17.54 -13.57
N SER A 26 0.48 16.48 -13.71
CA SER A 26 -0.84 16.56 -14.34
C SER A 26 -1.84 17.31 -13.44
N SER A 27 -2.80 18.01 -14.03
CA SER A 27 -3.87 18.70 -13.27
C SER A 27 -4.91 17.73 -12.67
N ASP A 28 -4.96 16.50 -13.17
CA ASP A 28 -5.65 15.34 -12.60
C ASP A 28 -4.64 14.18 -12.55
N PRO A 29 -4.37 13.51 -11.41
CA PRO A 29 -3.36 12.45 -11.36
C PRO A 29 -3.79 11.22 -12.17
N PHE A 30 -5.10 11.02 -12.36
CA PHE A 30 -5.68 9.84 -13.02
C PHE A 30 -6.79 10.24 -14.01
N PRO A 31 -6.49 11.03 -15.06
CA PRO A 31 -7.51 11.46 -16.00
C PRO A 31 -7.93 10.28 -16.88
N ASP A 32 -9.23 10.15 -17.16
CA ASP A 32 -9.77 9.06 -18.00
C ASP A 32 -9.10 9.02 -19.40
N THR A 33 -8.64 10.17 -19.91
CA THR A 33 -7.96 10.28 -21.20
C THR A 33 -6.53 9.72 -21.22
N ALA A 34 -5.90 9.52 -20.06
CA ALA A 34 -4.54 8.98 -19.93
C ALA A 34 -4.52 7.54 -19.39
N MET A 35 -5.69 6.88 -19.35
CA MET A 35 -5.81 5.49 -18.95
C MET A 35 -5.01 4.58 -19.89
N GLN A 36 -4.16 3.73 -19.33
CA GLN A 36 -3.30 2.80 -20.07
C GLN A 36 -4.08 1.57 -20.49
N SER A 37 -4.85 0.99 -19.58
CA SER A 37 -5.68 -0.17 -19.82
C SER A 37 -6.84 -0.23 -18.83
N SER A 38 -7.86 -1.00 -19.18
CA SER A 38 -8.98 -1.33 -18.30
C SER A 38 -9.57 -2.68 -18.68
N GLY A 39 -10.26 -3.30 -17.75
CA GLY A 39 -10.84 -4.63 -17.98
C GLY A 39 -11.54 -5.19 -16.74
N THR A 40 -11.82 -6.49 -16.80
CA THR A 40 -12.40 -7.26 -15.71
C THR A 40 -11.60 -8.54 -15.54
N TRP A 41 -11.18 -8.85 -14.32
CA TRP A 41 -10.56 -10.13 -13.99
C TRP A 41 -11.61 -11.18 -13.66
N GLY A 42 -11.45 -12.39 -14.20
CA GLY A 42 -12.33 -13.51 -13.87
C GLY A 42 -12.05 -14.16 -12.50
N SER A 43 -10.91 -13.83 -11.88
CA SER A 43 -10.45 -14.54 -10.68
C SER A 43 -9.97 -13.65 -9.53
N ILE A 44 -10.00 -12.32 -9.69
CA ILE A 44 -9.62 -11.35 -8.64
C ILE A 44 -10.84 -10.45 -8.41
N GLY A 45 -11.44 -10.55 -7.23
CA GLY A 45 -12.70 -9.84 -6.90
C GLY A 45 -12.90 -9.67 -5.40
N THR A 46 -14.15 -9.60 -4.97
CA THR A 46 -14.52 -9.47 -3.54
C THR A 46 -13.78 -10.48 -2.65
N GLY A 47 -13.23 -10.00 -1.53
CA GLY A 47 -12.47 -10.81 -0.58
C GLY A 47 -10.97 -10.92 -0.89
N HIS A 48 -10.53 -10.42 -2.04
CA HIS A 48 -9.11 -10.27 -2.34
C HIS A 48 -8.57 -8.95 -1.79
N GLU A 49 -7.26 -8.92 -1.57
CA GLU A 49 -6.47 -7.72 -1.33
C GLU A 49 -5.32 -7.69 -2.33
N LEU A 50 -4.97 -6.50 -2.80
CA LEU A 50 -3.87 -6.26 -3.74
C LEU A 50 -2.80 -5.39 -3.08
N ILE A 51 -1.54 -5.82 -3.15
CA ILE A 51 -0.38 -5.03 -2.75
C ILE A 51 0.72 -5.14 -3.82
N SER A 52 1.59 -4.13 -3.87
CA SER A 52 2.78 -4.15 -4.73
C SER A 52 3.97 -4.76 -4.01
N LEU A 53 4.67 -5.70 -4.67
CA LEU A 53 5.92 -6.29 -4.18
C LEU A 53 7.02 -6.08 -5.24
N GLY A 54 7.51 -4.84 -5.33
CA GLY A 54 8.38 -4.43 -6.44
C GLY A 54 7.63 -4.53 -7.76
N SER A 55 8.24 -5.12 -8.79
CA SER A 55 7.62 -5.28 -10.12
C SER A 55 6.56 -6.39 -10.20
N TYR A 56 5.96 -6.75 -9.07
CA TYR A 56 4.93 -7.79 -8.97
C TYR A 56 3.69 -7.21 -8.27
N ALA A 57 2.52 -7.62 -8.75
CA ALA A 57 1.30 -7.48 -7.97
C ALA A 57 1.08 -8.76 -7.18
N PHE A 58 0.78 -8.62 -5.90
CA PHE A 58 0.46 -9.71 -5.01
C PHE A 58 -1.02 -9.64 -4.68
N ASP A 59 -1.76 -10.67 -5.09
CA ASP A 59 -3.16 -10.82 -4.74
C ASP A 59 -3.30 -11.91 -3.68
N TRP A 60 -4.04 -11.64 -2.62
CA TRP A 60 -4.26 -12.63 -1.57
C TRP A 60 -5.66 -12.56 -0.99
N VAL A 61 -6.09 -13.67 -0.42
CA VAL A 61 -7.42 -13.88 0.14
C VAL A 61 -7.25 -14.13 1.64
N PRO A 62 -7.43 -13.12 2.50
CA PRO A 62 -7.20 -13.26 3.93
C PRO A 62 -7.98 -14.40 4.58
N GLU A 63 -9.21 -14.66 4.11
CA GLU A 63 -10.09 -15.68 4.67
C GLU A 63 -9.46 -17.09 4.70
N ASN A 64 -8.78 -17.47 3.62
CA ASN A 64 -8.19 -18.81 3.49
C ASN A 64 -6.65 -18.80 3.39
N GLY A 65 -6.03 -17.62 3.33
CA GLY A 65 -4.59 -17.43 3.19
C GLY A 65 -4.06 -17.71 1.78
N GLY A 66 -4.95 -17.93 0.81
CA GLY A 66 -4.61 -18.14 -0.59
C GLY A 66 -3.94 -16.90 -1.19
N TYR A 67 -2.95 -17.10 -2.04
CA TYR A 67 -2.26 -15.99 -2.71
C TYR A 67 -1.83 -16.37 -4.13
N ARG A 68 -1.66 -15.35 -4.97
CA ARG A 68 -0.90 -15.45 -6.22
C ARG A 68 -0.02 -14.21 -6.41
N LEU A 69 1.12 -14.45 -7.04
CA LEU A 69 2.08 -13.43 -7.41
C LEU A 69 2.05 -13.29 -8.94
N TRP A 70 1.79 -12.08 -9.40
CA TRP A 70 1.68 -11.74 -10.82
C TRP A 70 2.85 -10.85 -11.20
N LYS A 71 3.48 -11.13 -12.33
CA LYS A 71 4.43 -10.17 -12.91
C LYS A 71 3.62 -9.01 -13.48
N PHE A 72 3.84 -7.80 -13.00
CA PHE A 72 3.15 -6.62 -13.51
C PHE A 72 3.74 -6.22 -14.87
N ASP A 73 2.87 -6.05 -15.87
CA ASP A 73 3.25 -5.54 -17.19
C ASP A 73 2.31 -4.40 -17.62
N PRO A 74 2.71 -3.14 -17.44
CA PRO A 74 1.85 -2.00 -17.79
C PRO A 74 1.62 -1.83 -19.30
N CYS A 75 2.41 -2.51 -20.15
CA CYS A 75 2.27 -2.47 -21.60
C CYS A 75 1.31 -3.55 -22.14
N SER A 76 0.89 -4.48 -21.29
CA SER A 76 -0.07 -5.52 -21.64
C SER A 76 -1.52 -5.02 -21.54
N ALA A 77 -2.41 -5.63 -22.33
CA ALA A 77 -3.84 -5.35 -22.25
C ALA A 77 -4.42 -5.74 -20.87
N ASP A 78 -4.00 -6.90 -20.35
CA ASP A 78 -4.17 -7.27 -18.94
C ASP A 78 -2.84 -7.01 -18.21
N PRO A 79 -2.80 -6.05 -17.26
CA PRO A 79 -1.56 -5.74 -16.55
C PRO A 79 -1.11 -6.83 -15.59
N LEU A 80 -1.98 -7.79 -15.28
CA LEU A 80 -1.69 -8.99 -14.50
C LEU A 80 -1.85 -10.22 -15.41
N PRO A 81 -0.95 -10.41 -16.40
CA PRO A 81 -1.11 -11.42 -17.44
C PRO A 81 -1.25 -12.84 -16.87
N GLU A 82 -1.95 -13.70 -17.61
CA GLU A 82 -2.52 -14.98 -17.14
C GLU A 82 -1.55 -15.93 -16.42
N LYS A 83 -0.24 -15.86 -16.70
CA LYS A 83 0.73 -16.75 -16.06
C LYS A 83 1.18 -16.22 -14.71
N VAL A 84 0.53 -16.73 -13.67
CA VAL A 84 0.95 -16.62 -12.28
C VAL A 84 2.42 -17.07 -12.11
N VAL A 85 3.21 -16.26 -11.40
CA VAL A 85 4.62 -16.53 -11.08
C VAL A 85 4.71 -17.54 -9.94
N GLN A 86 3.89 -17.35 -8.91
CA GLN A 86 3.77 -18.25 -7.75
C GLN A 86 2.34 -18.24 -7.24
N SER A 87 1.89 -19.36 -6.70
CA SER A 87 0.62 -19.45 -5.97
C SER A 87 0.72 -20.44 -4.82
N GLY A 88 -0.14 -20.25 -3.82
CA GLY A 88 -0.18 -21.12 -2.66
C GLY A 88 -1.24 -20.66 -1.67
N ALA A 89 -1.17 -21.22 -0.47
CA ALA A 89 -2.01 -20.79 0.65
C ALA A 89 -1.25 -20.91 1.97
N TRP A 90 -1.22 -19.83 2.75
CA TRP A 90 -0.62 -19.85 4.08
C TRP A 90 -1.62 -20.32 5.14
N SER A 91 -1.12 -21.12 6.08
CA SER A 91 -1.88 -21.52 7.27
C SER A 91 -1.86 -20.48 8.39
N THR A 92 -0.85 -19.60 8.41
CA THR A 92 -0.60 -18.66 9.53
C THR A 92 -0.67 -17.18 9.16
N ILE A 93 -0.89 -16.84 7.89
CA ILE A 93 -1.11 -15.46 7.42
C ILE A 93 -2.53 -15.45 6.82
N ARG A 94 -3.48 -14.91 7.58
CA ARG A 94 -4.93 -15.00 7.30
C ARG A 94 -5.68 -13.77 7.82
N THR A 95 -7.00 -13.84 7.90
CA THR A 95 -7.87 -12.80 8.48
C THR A 95 -7.29 -12.20 9.76
N GLY A 96 -7.24 -10.87 9.81
CA GLY A 96 -6.68 -10.12 10.93
C GLY A 96 -5.18 -9.82 10.81
N HIS A 97 -4.55 -10.28 9.74
CA HIS A 97 -3.21 -9.88 9.32
C HIS A 97 -3.30 -8.75 8.28
N VAL A 98 -2.28 -7.91 8.25
CA VAL A 98 -2.10 -6.85 7.25
C VAL A 98 -0.70 -7.01 6.67
N LEU A 99 -0.61 -7.15 5.35
CA LEU A 99 0.66 -7.26 4.65
C LEU A 99 1.09 -5.90 4.12
N ILE A 100 2.26 -5.45 4.55
CA ILE A 100 2.81 -4.13 4.21
C ILE A 100 4.11 -4.32 3.43
N PRO A 101 4.15 -3.89 2.16
CA PRO A 101 5.35 -4.03 1.34
C PRO A 101 6.40 -2.98 1.71
N LEU A 102 7.62 -3.43 1.98
CA LEU A 102 8.75 -2.61 2.44
C LEU A 102 9.97 -2.86 1.56
N GLY A 103 9.81 -2.60 0.26
CA GLY A 103 10.84 -2.87 -0.75
C GLY A 103 11.09 -4.38 -0.90
N GLY A 104 12.28 -4.84 -0.50
CA GLY A 104 12.65 -6.26 -0.54
C GLY A 104 12.09 -7.11 0.61
N TYR A 105 11.19 -6.56 1.42
CA TYR A 105 10.61 -7.20 2.59
C TYR A 105 9.09 -7.04 2.61
N VAL A 106 8.42 -7.95 3.32
CA VAL A 106 7.00 -7.83 3.67
C VAL A 106 6.86 -7.88 5.18
N LEU A 107 6.24 -6.86 5.73
CA LEU A 107 5.82 -6.85 7.13
C LEU A 107 4.42 -7.46 7.22
N ASP A 108 4.33 -8.60 7.88
CA ASP A 108 3.08 -9.21 8.30
C ASP A 108 2.76 -8.70 9.72
N TRP A 109 1.72 -7.87 9.83
CA TRP A 109 1.32 -7.23 11.08
C TRP A 109 -0.05 -7.70 11.53
N VAL A 110 -0.21 -7.95 12.83
CA VAL A 110 -1.46 -8.35 13.48
C VAL A 110 -1.92 -7.23 14.42
N PRO A 111 -2.74 -6.27 13.95
CA PRO A 111 -3.08 -5.06 14.71
C PRO A 111 -3.65 -5.35 16.10
N LYS A 112 -4.51 -6.37 16.20
CA LYS A 112 -5.19 -6.76 17.45
C LYS A 112 -4.22 -7.11 18.58
N LYS A 113 -3.06 -7.69 18.23
CA LYS A 113 -2.05 -8.12 19.21
C LYS A 113 -0.84 -7.18 19.23
N GLY A 114 -0.66 -6.35 18.21
CA GLY A 114 0.59 -5.64 17.93
C GLY A 114 1.72 -6.56 17.49
N GLY A 115 1.44 -7.83 17.23
CA GLY A 115 2.43 -8.81 16.80
C GLY A 115 2.86 -8.53 15.36
N TYR A 116 4.13 -8.74 15.04
CA TYR A 116 4.62 -8.61 13.68
C TYR A 116 5.65 -9.69 13.33
N ARG A 117 5.76 -9.96 12.04
CA ARG A 117 6.81 -10.78 11.43
C ARG A 117 7.32 -10.05 10.19
N LEU A 118 8.64 -9.89 10.07
CA LEU A 118 9.26 -9.34 8.88
C LEU A 118 9.83 -10.49 8.06
N TRP A 119 9.42 -10.56 6.80
CA TRP A 119 9.86 -11.58 5.86
C TRP A 119 10.68 -10.95 4.75
N LYS A 120 11.73 -11.64 4.30
CA LYS A 120 12.39 -11.27 3.05
C LYS A 120 11.52 -11.77 1.90
N PHE A 121 11.23 -10.89 0.95
CA PHE A 121 10.47 -11.25 -0.25
C PHE A 121 11.39 -11.93 -1.27
N ASP A 122 10.96 -13.06 -1.82
CA ASP A 122 11.69 -13.78 -2.87
C ASP A 122 10.75 -14.27 -4.00
N PRO A 123 10.70 -13.55 -5.14
CA PRO A 123 9.86 -13.94 -6.28
C PRO A 123 10.39 -15.16 -7.06
N CYS A 124 11.58 -15.69 -6.72
CA CYS A 124 12.14 -16.89 -7.36
C CYS A 124 11.96 -18.16 -6.53
N SER A 125 11.52 -18.04 -5.28
CA SER A 125 11.18 -19.15 -4.40
C SER A 125 9.82 -19.78 -4.77
N SER A 126 9.48 -20.95 -4.20
CA SER A 126 8.14 -21.53 -4.32
C SER A 126 7.10 -20.83 -3.42
N ASP A 127 7.55 -20.23 -2.32
CA ASP A 127 6.78 -19.37 -1.41
C ASP A 127 7.39 -17.97 -1.47
N PRO A 128 6.60 -16.89 -1.68
CA PRO A 128 7.16 -15.55 -1.82
C PRO A 128 7.71 -15.01 -0.50
N LEU A 129 7.33 -15.60 0.64
CA LEU A 129 7.83 -15.29 1.99
C LEU A 129 8.48 -16.55 2.58
N PRO A 130 9.61 -17.03 2.02
CA PRO A 130 10.13 -18.36 2.34
C PRO A 130 10.81 -18.44 3.71
N GLY A 131 10.86 -19.66 4.25
CA GLY A 131 11.67 -20.00 5.41
C GLY A 131 11.09 -19.49 6.73
N SER A 132 11.91 -18.75 7.50
CA SER A 132 11.50 -18.12 8.77
C SER A 132 11.56 -16.59 8.64
N PRO A 133 10.74 -15.85 9.40
CA PRO A 133 10.86 -14.40 9.47
C PRO A 133 12.29 -13.99 9.84
N VAL A 134 12.80 -12.95 9.19
CA VAL A 134 14.11 -12.37 9.56
C VAL A 134 14.02 -11.60 10.88
N GLN A 135 12.82 -11.16 11.24
CA GLN A 135 12.51 -10.54 12.53
C GLN A 135 11.09 -10.88 12.94
N SER A 136 10.83 -10.88 14.25
CA SER A 136 9.48 -10.99 14.79
C SER A 136 9.41 -10.39 16.18
N GLY A 137 8.27 -9.81 16.53
CA GLY A 137 8.11 -9.17 17.82
C GLY A 137 6.68 -8.75 18.10
N THR A 138 6.52 -7.88 19.09
CA THR A 138 5.23 -7.28 19.44
C THR A 138 5.43 -5.83 19.84
N TRP A 139 4.79 -4.92 19.11
CA TRP A 139 4.72 -3.52 19.50
C TRP A 139 3.64 -3.29 20.56
N SER A 140 4.01 -2.56 21.61
CA SER A 140 3.06 -2.13 22.65
C SER A 140 2.21 -0.95 22.20
N SER A 141 2.77 -0.06 21.37
CA SER A 141 2.16 1.22 21.00
C SER A 141 1.65 1.31 19.57
N ILE A 142 1.81 0.27 18.73
CA ILE A 142 1.32 0.21 17.35
C ILE A 142 0.36 -0.98 17.26
N ARG A 143 -0.94 -0.72 17.32
CA ARG A 143 -2.00 -1.73 17.49
C ARG A 143 -3.27 -1.35 16.72
N THR A 144 -4.40 -1.99 17.05
CA THR A 144 -5.73 -1.61 16.54
C THR A 144 -5.96 -0.11 16.57
N GLY A 145 -6.47 0.43 15.46
CA GLY A 145 -6.69 1.87 15.26
C GLY A 145 -5.53 2.60 14.61
N HIS A 146 -4.39 1.92 14.41
CA HIS A 146 -3.27 2.42 13.63
C HIS A 146 -3.34 1.92 12.18
N VAL A 147 -2.73 2.67 11.28
CA VAL A 147 -2.49 2.32 9.88
C VAL A 147 -1.00 2.52 9.62
N LEU A 148 -0.36 1.53 9.01
CA LEU A 148 1.05 1.59 8.64
C LEU A 148 1.16 1.81 7.13
N ILE A 149 1.80 2.91 6.72
CA ILE A 149 1.96 3.29 5.33
C ILE A 149 3.46 3.27 4.97
N PRO A 150 3.88 2.46 3.98
CA PRO A 150 5.27 2.42 3.55
C PRO A 150 5.62 3.63 2.68
N LEU A 151 6.59 4.43 3.12
CA LEU A 151 7.06 5.65 2.46
C LEU A 151 8.56 5.55 2.14
N GLY A 152 8.89 4.68 1.17
CA GLY A 152 10.29 4.38 0.82
C GLY A 152 11.03 3.70 1.96
N SER A 153 12.05 4.34 2.52
CA SER A 153 12.81 3.82 3.68
C SER A 153 12.18 4.17 5.04
N TYR A 154 10.92 4.62 5.04
CA TYR A 154 10.20 5.02 6.23
C TYR A 154 8.85 4.29 6.31
N ILE A 155 8.31 4.19 7.52
CA ILE A 155 6.93 3.77 7.78
C ILE A 155 6.24 4.90 8.52
N LEU A 156 5.13 5.37 7.96
CA LEU A 156 4.22 6.27 8.66
C LEU A 156 3.25 5.41 9.47
N ASP A 157 3.32 5.54 10.78
CA ASP A 157 2.33 5.04 11.71
C ASP A 157 1.30 6.15 11.99
N TRP A 158 0.09 5.97 11.51
CA TRP A 158 -0.98 6.98 11.56
C TRP A 158 -2.19 6.46 12.32
N VAL A 159 -2.80 7.33 13.13
CA VAL A 159 -4.02 7.07 13.89
C VAL A 159 -5.15 7.95 13.33
N PRO A 160 -5.98 7.43 12.40
CA PRO A 160 -7.01 8.24 11.74
C PRO A 160 -7.97 8.94 12.70
N LYS A 161 -8.31 8.27 13.81
CA LYS A 161 -9.29 8.74 14.79
C LYS A 161 -8.95 10.12 15.36
N ASN A 162 -7.67 10.38 15.65
CA ASN A 162 -7.23 11.64 16.25
C ASN A 162 -6.26 12.43 15.36
N GLY A 163 -5.86 11.88 14.20
CA GLY A 163 -4.91 12.48 13.27
C GLY A 163 -3.45 12.37 13.75
N GLY A 164 -3.19 11.68 14.85
CA GLY A 164 -1.85 11.49 15.38
C GLY A 164 -0.99 10.67 14.41
N TYR A 165 0.28 11.01 14.28
CA TYR A 165 1.21 10.25 13.45
C TYR A 165 2.61 10.18 14.05
N ARG A 166 3.34 9.15 13.66
CA ARG A 166 4.76 8.95 13.91
C ARG A 166 5.43 8.45 12.62
N LEU A 167 6.50 9.09 12.20
CA LEU A 167 7.32 8.62 11.09
C LEU A 167 8.51 7.86 11.65
N TRP A 168 8.67 6.61 11.23
CA TRP A 168 9.77 5.74 11.66
C TRP A 168 10.70 5.48 10.50
N LYS A 169 12.01 5.47 10.75
CA LYS A 169 12.97 4.94 9.78
C LYS A 169 12.90 3.41 9.85
N PHE A 170 12.71 2.77 8.71
CA PHE A 170 12.69 1.31 8.62
C PHE A 170 14.11 0.76 8.60
N ASP A 171 14.39 -0.25 9.43
CA ASP A 171 15.69 -0.95 9.45
C ASP A 171 15.52 -2.47 9.50
N PRO A 172 15.68 -3.18 8.37
CA PRO A 172 15.56 -4.63 8.33
C PRO A 172 16.74 -5.39 8.96
N CYS A 173 17.79 -4.69 9.41
CA CYS A 173 18.94 -5.29 10.08
C CYS A 173 18.89 -5.14 11.61
N SER A 174 17.98 -4.32 12.12
CA SER A 174 17.73 -4.14 13.56
C SER A 174 16.94 -5.32 14.15
N SER A 175 16.93 -5.47 15.48
CA SER A 175 16.05 -6.45 16.15
C SER A 175 14.57 -6.05 16.14
N ASP A 176 14.30 -4.74 16.06
CA ASP A 176 12.97 -4.16 15.83
C ASP A 176 13.03 -3.39 14.49
N PRO A 177 12.11 -3.63 13.53
CA PRO A 177 12.18 -2.97 12.24
C PRO A 177 11.87 -1.47 12.30
N LEU A 178 11.34 -0.99 13.43
CA LEU A 178 11.10 0.42 13.74
C LEU A 178 11.91 0.83 14.99
N PRO A 179 13.25 0.86 14.91
CA PRO A 179 14.09 1.03 16.09
C PRO A 179 14.04 2.43 16.68
N GLY A 180 14.24 2.51 18.00
CA GLY A 180 14.50 3.76 18.71
C GLY A 180 13.28 4.67 18.85
N SER A 181 13.42 5.92 18.44
CA SER A 181 12.38 6.95 18.49
C SER A 181 11.95 7.32 17.07
N PRO A 182 10.68 7.74 16.87
CA PRO A 182 10.25 8.21 15.57
C PRO A 182 11.06 9.46 15.17
N VAL A 183 11.39 9.57 13.88
CA VAL A 183 12.14 10.71 13.34
C VAL A 183 11.27 11.97 13.24
N GLN A 184 9.95 11.79 13.18
CA GLN A 184 8.96 12.87 13.24
C GLN A 184 7.71 12.37 13.96
N SER A 185 6.98 13.28 14.59
CA SER A 185 5.68 12.97 15.18
C SER A 185 4.83 14.22 15.28
N GLY A 186 3.52 14.07 15.16
CA GLY A 186 2.62 15.21 15.23
C GLY A 186 1.16 14.80 15.20
N THR A 187 0.29 15.76 14.88
CA THR A 187 -1.14 15.52 14.72
C THR A 187 -1.67 16.37 13.59
N TRP A 188 -2.26 15.73 12.59
CA TRP A 188 -2.95 16.44 11.52
C TRP A 188 -4.37 16.82 11.95
N SER A 189 -4.76 18.07 11.69
CA SER A 189 -6.13 18.53 11.89
C SER A 189 -7.04 18.07 10.75
N SER A 190 -6.52 17.99 9.52
CA SER A 190 -7.31 17.81 8.29
C SER A 190 -7.16 16.43 7.62
N ILE A 191 -6.31 15.54 8.11
CA ILE A 191 -6.13 14.16 7.61
C ILE A 191 -6.51 13.22 8.75
N ARG A 192 -7.73 12.66 8.69
CA ARG A 192 -8.38 11.92 9.79
C ARG A 192 -9.20 10.74 9.28
N THR A 193 -10.04 10.16 10.13
CA THR A 193 -11.06 9.18 9.75
C THR A 193 -11.77 9.56 8.44
N GLY A 194 -11.93 8.59 7.55
CA GLY A 194 -12.49 8.78 6.20
C GLY A 194 -11.46 9.11 5.13
N HIS A 195 -10.20 9.33 5.51
CA HIS A 195 -9.09 9.50 4.58
C HIS A 195 -8.35 8.17 4.36
N VAL A 196 -7.76 8.03 3.18
CA VAL A 196 -6.87 6.94 2.78
C VAL A 196 -5.58 7.58 2.27
N LEU A 197 -4.44 7.14 2.80
CA LEU A 197 -3.11 7.62 2.40
C LEU A 197 -2.45 6.56 1.51
N ILE A 198 -2.12 6.94 0.27
CA ILE A 198 -1.58 6.04 -0.75
C ILE A 198 -0.19 6.53 -1.17
N PRO A 199 0.87 5.73 -1.00
CA PRO A 199 2.24 6.12 -1.33
C PRO A 199 2.50 6.03 -2.84
N LEU A 200 2.83 7.16 -3.47
CA LEU A 200 3.11 7.31 -4.90
C LEU A 200 4.54 7.83 -5.12
N GLY A 201 5.53 6.96 -4.89
CA GLY A 201 6.94 7.33 -5.01
C GLY A 201 7.36 8.34 -3.94
N SER A 202 7.67 9.58 -4.35
CA SER A 202 7.99 10.70 -3.46
C SER A 202 6.76 11.53 -3.05
N TYR A 203 5.56 11.05 -3.38
CA TYR A 203 4.31 11.72 -3.08
C TYR A 203 3.41 10.82 -2.23
N VAL A 204 2.47 11.44 -1.53
CA VAL A 204 1.38 10.75 -0.84
C VAL A 204 0.08 11.34 -1.34
N LEU A 205 -0.77 10.46 -1.88
CA LEU A 205 -2.14 10.80 -2.19
C LEU A 205 -2.97 10.64 -0.93
N ASP A 206 -3.55 11.73 -0.46
CA ASP A 206 -4.57 11.77 0.57
C ASP A 206 -5.93 11.85 -0.10
N TRP A 207 -6.70 10.77 -0.01
CA TRP A 207 -7.97 10.58 -0.71
C TRP A 207 -9.11 10.36 0.29
N VAL A 208 -10.27 10.96 0.01
CA VAL A 208 -11.50 10.82 0.79
C VAL A 208 -12.54 10.09 -0.08
N PRO A 209 -12.64 8.75 0.00
CA PRO A 209 -13.45 7.94 -0.92
C PRO A 209 -14.90 8.38 -1.01
N ASP A 210 -15.54 8.66 0.13
CA ASP A 210 -16.95 9.04 0.21
C ASP A 210 -17.25 10.34 -0.55
N LYS A 211 -16.27 11.26 -0.60
CA LYS A 211 -16.40 12.56 -1.26
C LYS A 211 -15.65 12.64 -2.57
N GLY A 212 -14.84 11.64 -2.93
CA GLY A 212 -13.93 11.64 -4.08
C GLY A 212 -12.89 12.75 -4.04
N GLY A 213 -12.83 13.52 -2.94
CA GLY A 213 -11.88 14.60 -2.77
C GLY A 213 -10.48 14.04 -2.58
N TYR A 214 -9.49 14.67 -3.18
CA TYR A 214 -8.09 14.25 -3.01
C TYR A 214 -7.16 15.45 -2.89
N ARG A 215 -6.02 15.19 -2.24
CA ARG A 215 -4.87 16.08 -2.13
C ARG A 215 -3.61 15.27 -2.40
N LEU A 216 -2.75 15.76 -3.29
CA LEU A 216 -1.44 15.17 -3.53
C LEU A 216 -0.40 15.98 -2.77
N TRP A 217 0.35 15.31 -1.91
CA TRP A 217 1.37 15.90 -1.07
C TRP A 217 2.75 15.42 -1.50
N LYS A 218 3.74 16.31 -1.48
CA LYS A 218 5.14 15.88 -1.58
C LYS A 218 5.58 15.38 -0.20
N PHE A 219 6.13 14.16 -0.15
CA PHE A 219 6.65 13.60 1.08
C PHE A 219 8.05 14.16 1.38
N ASP A 220 8.28 14.60 2.61
CA ASP A 220 9.59 15.07 3.07
C ASP A 220 9.95 14.51 4.46
N PRO A 221 10.84 13.50 4.54
CA PRO A 221 11.27 12.93 5.80
C PRO A 221 12.24 13.82 6.60
N CYS A 222 12.70 14.94 6.04
CA CYS A 222 13.58 15.90 6.71
C CYS A 222 12.83 17.12 7.29
N SER A 223 11.55 17.27 6.95
CA SER A 223 10.67 18.30 7.49
C SER A 223 10.19 17.96 8.91
N SER A 224 9.55 18.91 9.61
CA SER A 224 8.87 18.64 10.88
C SER A 224 7.52 17.93 10.70
N ASP A 225 6.86 18.16 9.57
CA ASP A 225 5.66 17.46 9.11
C ASP A 225 6.03 16.65 7.86
N PRO A 226 5.69 15.34 7.77
CA PRO A 226 6.07 14.53 6.62
C PRO A 226 5.33 14.92 5.34
N LEU A 227 4.20 15.64 5.45
CA LEU A 227 3.41 16.18 4.34
C LEU A 227 3.35 17.72 4.47
N PRO A 228 4.48 18.44 4.31
CA PRO A 228 4.56 19.84 4.70
C PRO A 228 3.88 20.80 3.71
N GLY A 229 3.55 21.98 4.21
CA GLY A 229 3.11 23.11 3.40
C GLY A 229 1.69 22.92 2.83
N SER A 230 1.55 23.13 1.53
CA SER A 230 0.30 22.96 0.79
C SER A 230 0.39 21.74 -0.13
N PRO A 231 -0.73 21.06 -0.43
CA PRO A 231 -0.76 20.05 -1.48
C PRO A 231 -0.19 20.62 -2.78
N VAL A 232 0.60 19.83 -3.50
CA VAL A 232 1.06 20.20 -4.85
C VAL A 232 -0.09 20.20 -5.85
N GLN A 233 -1.17 19.49 -5.51
CA GLN A 233 -2.38 19.36 -6.31
C GLN A 233 -3.55 18.95 -5.42
N SER A 234 -4.77 19.31 -5.81
CA SER A 234 -6.00 18.84 -5.17
C SER A 234 -7.17 18.87 -6.14
N GLY A 235 -8.16 18.03 -5.92
CA GLY A 235 -9.35 17.99 -6.76
C GLY A 235 -10.44 17.10 -6.19
N THR A 236 -11.40 16.74 -7.03
CA THR A 236 -12.47 15.81 -6.69
C THR A 236 -12.80 14.93 -7.89
N TRP A 237 -12.62 13.62 -7.74
CA TRP A 237 -13.01 12.67 -8.78
C TRP A 237 -14.49 12.35 -8.70
N SER A 238 -15.16 12.30 -9.86
CA SER A 238 -16.52 11.82 -9.98
C SER A 238 -16.61 10.29 -10.00
N SER A 239 -15.59 9.62 -10.54
CA SER A 239 -15.60 8.18 -10.87
C SER A 239 -14.71 7.30 -10.01
N ILE A 240 -13.87 7.87 -9.12
CA ILE A 240 -13.03 7.13 -8.16
C ILE A 240 -13.52 7.48 -6.76
N ARG A 241 -14.33 6.59 -6.16
CA ARG A 241 -15.05 6.82 -4.90
C ARG A 241 -15.08 5.57 -4.01
N THR A 242 -15.89 5.57 -2.97
CA THR A 242 -16.15 4.38 -2.12
C THR A 242 -16.43 3.13 -2.96
N GLY A 243 -15.84 2.01 -2.55
CA GLY A 243 -15.86 0.75 -3.30
C GLY A 243 -14.65 0.56 -4.23
N HIS A 244 -13.84 1.60 -4.44
CA HIS A 244 -12.58 1.52 -5.18
C HIS A 244 -11.39 1.27 -4.24
N SER A 245 -10.37 0.60 -4.77
CA SER A 245 -9.07 0.41 -4.15
C SER A 245 -7.99 0.93 -5.09
N LEU A 246 -7.11 1.78 -4.59
CA LEU A 246 -5.98 2.32 -5.35
C LEU A 246 -4.69 1.61 -4.92
N CYS A 247 -4.15 0.78 -5.80
CA CYS A 247 -2.91 0.04 -5.58
C CYS A 247 -1.80 0.65 -6.44
N PRO A 248 -0.79 1.32 -5.84
CA PRO A 248 0.41 1.73 -6.56
C PRO A 248 1.17 0.50 -7.08
N LEU A 249 1.64 0.52 -8.32
CA LEU A 249 2.42 -0.55 -8.96
C LEU A 249 3.64 0.04 -9.69
N GLY A 250 4.75 -0.71 -9.78
CA GLY A 250 5.88 -0.34 -10.63
C GLY A 250 7.17 -1.10 -10.39
#